data_AF-A0A7K4DIM7-F1
#
_entry.id   AF-A0A7K4DIM7-F1
#
_cell.length_a   1.000
_cell.length_b   1.000
_cell.length_c   1.000
_cell.angle_alpha   90.00
_cell.angle_beta   90.00
_cell.angle_gamma   90.00
#
_symmetry.space_group_name_H-M   'P 1'
#
loop_
_entity.id
_entity.type
_entity.pdbx_description
1 polymer ?
#
loop_
_entity_poly.entity_id
_entity_poly.type
_entity_poly.pdbx_seq_one_letter_code
_entity_poly.pdbx_strand_id
1 'polypeptide(L)'
;MVDTYDLAVIIPTFNEEENIAAIIEAVNKVFQHNGIHGEILVVDDSSKDRTIPIVQEIADQNDNVRIIVRTEDHGLSQSVVEGFGVARSDIFQVIDADFSHPPELIPRFYEAIRDGADIAIGSRYTEGGDIEQWPLKRRVISLGATAFGRILFPEVTDPVSGFFAVRREVVAGAPLAPRGYKILMEVLGKGRWRSFVEIPFVFRDREEGESKLRLDTMTDYLRQCADITYFSAMHRAGSVWDEWKKIGRFGLVGISGIFVNMGLLYALTEFAGLYYLISAAIAIEVSIVNNFIWNDTWTFGATDNLRFERKTPRFLSFQAVSMGGLLVNVVVLFFLSDIAGVYYLVANLAGILVAFAWNYGVNRHYTWKKI
;
A
#
# COMPACT_ATOMS: atom_id res chain seq x y z
N MET A 1 -16.32 -12.91 33.42
CA MET A 1 -15.23 -12.35 32.61
C MET A 1 -15.40 -13.02 31.26
N VAL A 2 -15.58 -12.26 30.18
CA VAL A 2 -15.57 -12.88 28.84
C VAL A 2 -14.13 -13.33 28.64
N ASP A 3 -13.88 -14.63 28.56
CA ASP A 3 -12.54 -15.13 28.25
C ASP A 3 -12.11 -14.52 26.92
N THR A 4 -11.09 -13.65 26.98
CA THR A 4 -10.53 -12.99 25.80
C THR A 4 -9.57 -13.97 25.14
N TYR A 5 -9.76 -14.20 23.84
CA TYR A 5 -8.84 -14.97 23.03
C TYR A 5 -7.57 -14.16 22.74
N ASP A 6 -6.45 -14.87 22.62
CA ASP A 6 -5.16 -14.30 22.23
C ASP A 6 -5.18 -13.77 20.79
N LEU A 7 -5.94 -14.45 19.92
CA LEU A 7 -6.04 -14.17 18.49
C LEU A 7 -7.45 -14.50 17.99
N ALA A 8 -8.02 -13.67 17.12
CA ALA A 8 -9.23 -14.02 16.36
C ALA A 8 -8.90 -14.11 14.87
N VAL A 9 -9.13 -15.27 14.26
CA VAL A 9 -9.02 -15.50 12.82
C VAL A 9 -10.40 -15.27 12.20
N ILE A 10 -10.51 -14.20 11.41
CA ILE A 10 -11.73 -13.77 10.72
C ILE A 10 -11.69 -14.31 9.29
N ILE A 11 -12.70 -15.09 8.93
CA ILE A 11 -12.83 -15.75 7.62
C ILE A 11 -14.13 -15.26 6.96
N PRO A 12 -14.07 -14.31 6.01
CA PRO A 12 -15.24 -13.91 5.23
C PRO A 12 -15.61 -15.02 4.23
N THR A 13 -16.90 -15.36 4.12
CA THR A 13 -17.37 -16.45 3.24
C THR A 13 -18.57 -16.06 2.39
N PHE A 14 -18.61 -16.58 1.17
CA PHE A 14 -19.80 -16.61 0.32
C PHE A 14 -19.73 -17.80 -0.64
N ASN A 15 -20.57 -18.80 -0.41
CA ASN A 15 -20.58 -20.08 -1.11
C ASN A 15 -19.23 -20.81 -1.09
N GLU A 16 -18.76 -21.18 0.10
CA GLU A 16 -17.47 -21.83 0.36
C GLU A 16 -17.64 -23.27 0.91
N GLU A 17 -18.74 -23.97 0.57
CA GLU A 17 -19.07 -25.27 1.17
C GLU A 17 -17.98 -26.33 1.00
N GLU A 18 -17.19 -26.26 -0.08
CA GLU A 18 -16.12 -27.21 -0.38
C GLU A 18 -14.90 -27.03 0.53
N ASN A 19 -14.62 -25.78 0.95
CA ASN A 19 -13.39 -25.43 1.65
C ASN A 19 -13.60 -25.17 3.14
N ILE A 20 -14.79 -24.70 3.55
CA ILE A 20 -14.99 -24.08 4.86
C ILE A 20 -14.70 -25.03 6.05
N ALA A 21 -15.05 -26.31 5.94
CA ALA A 21 -14.74 -27.29 6.99
C ALA A 21 -13.23 -27.52 7.11
N ALA A 22 -12.54 -27.65 5.98
CA ALA A 22 -11.12 -27.95 5.93
C ALA A 22 -10.28 -26.78 6.44
N ILE A 23 -10.64 -25.54 6.09
CA ILE A 23 -9.91 -24.34 6.55
C ILE A 23 -10.06 -24.13 8.05
N ILE A 24 -11.26 -24.34 8.62
CA ILE A 24 -11.50 -24.26 10.07
C ILE A 24 -10.64 -25.30 10.81
N GLU A 25 -10.62 -26.54 10.32
CA GLU A 25 -9.79 -27.60 10.90
C GLU A 25 -8.28 -27.29 10.81
N ALA A 26 -7.83 -26.71 9.69
CA ALA A 26 -6.43 -26.32 9.51
C ALA A 26 -6.04 -25.21 10.51
N VAL A 27 -6.87 -24.20 10.70
CA VAL A 27 -6.64 -23.12 11.67
C VAL A 27 -6.66 -23.66 13.11
N ASN A 28 -7.61 -24.53 13.45
CA ASN A 28 -7.66 -25.18 14.78
C ASN A 28 -6.40 -25.99 15.06
N LYS A 29 -5.89 -26.76 14.07
CA LYS A 29 -4.60 -27.45 14.21
C LYS A 29 -3.48 -26.45 14.48
N VAL A 30 -3.42 -25.34 13.74
CA VAL A 30 -2.39 -24.32 13.96
C VAL A 30 -2.45 -23.76 15.37
N PHE A 31 -3.65 -23.48 15.91
CA PHE A 31 -3.80 -23.05 17.30
C PHE A 31 -3.29 -24.09 18.29
N GLN A 32 -3.69 -25.35 18.15
CA GLN A 32 -3.29 -26.44 19.05
C GLN A 32 -1.77 -26.68 19.04
N HIS A 33 -1.15 -26.73 17.85
CA HIS A 33 0.29 -27.00 17.72
C HIS A 33 1.17 -25.88 18.27
N ASN A 34 0.67 -24.64 18.29
CA ASN A 34 1.41 -23.46 18.73
C ASN A 34 0.96 -22.95 20.11
N GLY A 35 0.00 -23.61 20.76
CA GLY A 35 -0.53 -23.21 22.06
C GLY A 35 -1.21 -21.83 22.06
N ILE A 36 -1.82 -21.44 20.94
CA ILE A 36 -2.53 -20.16 20.80
C ILE A 36 -3.98 -20.36 21.26
N HIS A 37 -4.43 -19.60 22.26
CA HIS A 37 -5.84 -19.59 22.64
C HIS A 37 -6.63 -18.73 21.65
N GLY A 38 -7.03 -19.30 20.51
CA GLY A 38 -7.59 -18.56 19.38
C GLY A 38 -9.08 -18.79 19.10
N GLU A 39 -9.74 -17.75 18.61
CA GLU A 39 -11.11 -17.76 18.07
C GLU A 39 -11.07 -17.90 16.54
N ILE A 40 -12.00 -18.66 15.97
CA ILE A 40 -12.30 -18.67 14.54
C ILE A 40 -13.67 -18.03 14.35
N LEU A 41 -13.71 -16.89 13.67
CA LEU A 41 -14.93 -16.15 13.38
C LEU A 41 -15.20 -16.17 11.88
N VAL A 42 -16.17 -16.99 11.48
CA VAL A 42 -16.69 -16.99 10.11
C VAL A 42 -17.73 -15.89 9.98
N VAL A 43 -17.58 -15.04 8.96
CA VAL A 43 -18.54 -14.00 8.63
C VAL A 43 -19.09 -14.23 7.23
N ASP A 44 -20.30 -14.76 7.18
CA ASP A 44 -20.93 -15.27 5.95
C ASP A 44 -21.95 -14.28 5.38
N ASP A 45 -21.89 -14.02 4.08
CA ASP A 45 -22.79 -13.09 3.39
C ASP A 45 -24.04 -13.79 2.82
N SER A 46 -24.73 -14.55 3.67
CA SER A 46 -25.95 -15.28 3.32
C SER A 46 -25.74 -16.26 2.16
N SER A 47 -24.71 -17.10 2.27
CA SER A 47 -24.44 -18.21 1.36
C SER A 47 -25.68 -19.04 1.07
N LYS A 48 -25.80 -19.52 -0.16
CA LYS A 48 -26.95 -20.31 -0.65
C LYS A 48 -26.65 -21.80 -0.72
N ASP A 49 -25.40 -22.17 -0.50
CA ASP A 49 -24.90 -23.53 -0.43
C ASP A 49 -24.89 -24.02 1.04
N ARG A 50 -24.14 -25.09 1.33
CA ARG A 50 -24.05 -25.66 2.67
C ARG A 50 -23.06 -24.96 3.61
N THR A 51 -22.45 -23.83 3.23
CA THR A 51 -21.47 -23.12 4.07
C THR A 51 -21.99 -22.86 5.48
N ILE A 52 -23.16 -22.23 5.61
CA ILE A 52 -23.75 -21.86 6.91
C ILE A 52 -24.03 -23.10 7.78
N PRO A 53 -24.77 -24.13 7.30
CA PRO A 53 -24.97 -25.37 8.06
C PRO A 53 -23.68 -26.03 8.52
N ILE A 54 -22.67 -26.13 7.64
CA ILE A 54 -21.39 -26.78 7.97
C ILE A 54 -20.70 -26.06 9.14
N VAL A 55 -20.64 -24.73 9.12
CA VAL A 55 -19.99 -23.97 10.19
C VAL A 55 -20.79 -24.05 11.50
N GLN A 56 -22.12 -24.07 11.44
CA GLN A 56 -22.97 -24.26 12.62
C GLN A 56 -22.73 -25.62 13.28
N GLU A 57 -22.69 -26.70 12.49
CA GLU A 57 -22.39 -28.05 12.98
C GLU A 57 -21.02 -28.13 13.66
N ILE A 58 -20.02 -27.41 13.12
CA ILE A 58 -18.68 -27.33 13.72
C ILE A 58 -18.70 -26.49 15.00
N ALA A 59 -19.39 -25.35 15.01
CA ALA A 59 -19.50 -24.47 16.17
C ALA A 59 -20.20 -25.15 17.36
N ASP A 60 -21.18 -26.01 17.11
CA ASP A 60 -21.86 -26.81 18.15
C ASP A 60 -20.90 -27.78 18.88
N GLN A 61 -19.76 -28.10 18.27
CA GLN A 61 -18.75 -29.02 18.82
C GLN A 61 -17.49 -28.30 19.31
N ASN A 62 -17.32 -27.01 19.01
CA ASN A 62 -16.11 -26.25 19.25
C ASN A 62 -16.43 -24.84 19.76
N ASP A 63 -16.23 -24.60 21.06
CA ASP A 63 -16.53 -23.32 21.72
C ASP A 63 -15.75 -22.12 21.13
N ASN A 64 -14.64 -22.38 20.44
CA ASN A 64 -13.81 -21.36 19.82
C ASN A 64 -14.20 -21.03 18.37
N VAL A 65 -15.22 -21.68 17.80
CA VAL A 65 -15.72 -21.41 16.45
C VAL A 65 -17.06 -20.67 16.54
N ARG A 66 -17.19 -19.57 15.79
CA ARG A 66 -18.42 -18.78 15.71
C ARG A 66 -18.72 -18.42 14.27
N ILE A 67 -20.00 -18.27 13.98
CA ILE A 67 -20.49 -17.76 12.70
C ILE A 67 -21.38 -16.52 12.91
N ILE A 68 -21.26 -15.58 12.00
CA ILE A 68 -22.17 -14.45 11.83
C ILE A 68 -22.69 -14.48 10.41
N VAL A 69 -24.01 -14.48 10.24
CA VAL A 69 -24.65 -14.44 8.92
C VAL A 69 -25.19 -13.05 8.67
N ARG A 70 -24.65 -12.39 7.65
CA ARG A 70 -25.04 -11.06 7.19
C ARG A 70 -26.07 -11.22 6.08
N THR A 71 -27.23 -10.57 6.24
CA THR A 71 -28.36 -10.66 5.29
C THR A 71 -28.49 -9.43 4.39
N GLU A 72 -27.72 -8.38 4.65
CA GLU A 72 -27.72 -7.10 3.95
C GLU A 72 -26.27 -6.63 3.73
N ASP A 73 -26.08 -5.66 2.83
CA ASP A 73 -24.79 -5.01 2.55
C ASP A 73 -23.62 -5.97 2.24
N HIS A 74 -23.88 -7.00 1.43
CA HIS A 74 -22.89 -8.03 1.09
C HIS A 74 -21.60 -7.44 0.49
N GLY A 75 -20.47 -8.05 0.82
CA GLY A 75 -19.16 -7.75 0.29
C GLY A 75 -18.06 -8.16 1.28
N LEU A 76 -17.02 -8.82 0.76
CA LEU A 76 -15.88 -9.34 1.53
C LEU A 76 -15.34 -8.34 2.55
N SER A 77 -15.08 -7.11 2.13
CA SER A 77 -14.50 -6.12 3.04
C SER A 77 -15.46 -5.70 4.16
N GLN A 78 -16.78 -5.70 3.90
CA GLN A 78 -17.78 -5.40 4.91
C GLN A 78 -17.90 -6.56 5.92
N SER A 79 -17.80 -7.81 5.47
CA SER A 79 -17.77 -8.99 6.34
C SER A 79 -16.58 -8.91 7.31
N VAL A 80 -15.42 -8.49 6.81
CA VAL A 80 -14.24 -8.28 7.66
C VAL A 80 -14.44 -7.14 8.67
N VAL A 81 -15.06 -6.01 8.28
CA VAL A 81 -15.36 -4.91 9.21
C VAL A 81 -16.33 -5.34 10.31
N GLU A 82 -17.39 -6.08 9.96
CA GLU A 82 -18.31 -6.67 10.94
C GLU A 82 -17.55 -7.60 11.89
N GLY A 83 -16.66 -8.43 11.34
CA GLY A 83 -15.76 -9.30 12.11
C GLY A 83 -14.91 -8.54 13.13
N PHE A 84 -14.30 -7.40 12.75
CA PHE A 84 -13.54 -6.57 13.69
C PHE A 84 -14.40 -6.04 14.85
N GLY A 85 -15.68 -5.76 14.60
CA GLY A 85 -16.61 -5.23 15.61
C GLY A 85 -16.97 -6.23 16.72
N VAL A 86 -16.96 -7.52 16.41
CA VAL A 86 -17.56 -8.59 17.24
C VAL A 86 -16.59 -9.70 17.66
N ALA A 87 -15.37 -9.68 17.12
CA ALA A 87 -14.28 -10.57 17.52
C ALA A 87 -13.91 -10.36 18.99
N ARG A 88 -13.55 -11.45 19.69
CA ARG A 88 -13.25 -11.52 21.13
C ARG A 88 -11.75 -11.57 21.42
N SER A 89 -10.94 -10.88 20.62
CA SER A 89 -9.49 -10.75 20.78
C SER A 89 -9.01 -9.32 20.53
N ASP A 90 -7.82 -8.97 20.99
CA ASP A 90 -7.18 -7.70 20.63
C ASP A 90 -6.26 -7.81 19.40
N ILE A 91 -6.09 -9.02 18.85
CA ILE A 91 -5.35 -9.28 17.61
C ILE A 91 -6.30 -9.96 16.64
N PHE A 92 -6.42 -9.39 15.45
CA PHE A 92 -7.24 -9.92 14.38
C PHE A 92 -6.33 -10.44 13.27
N GLN A 93 -6.60 -11.65 12.77
CA GLN A 93 -6.00 -12.21 11.56
C GLN A 93 -7.11 -12.37 10.52
N VAL A 94 -6.91 -11.85 9.32
CA VAL A 94 -7.84 -12.03 8.20
C VAL A 94 -7.22 -13.04 7.23
N ILE A 95 -7.99 -14.05 6.83
CA ILE A 95 -7.63 -15.04 5.81
C ILE A 95 -8.83 -15.31 4.90
N ASP A 96 -8.57 -15.89 3.72
CA ASP A 96 -9.62 -16.31 2.79
C ASP A 96 -9.91 -17.80 3.03
N ALA A 97 -11.10 -18.27 2.65
CA ALA A 97 -11.52 -19.65 2.92
C ALA A 97 -10.89 -20.68 1.95
N ASP A 98 -10.34 -20.25 0.82
CA ASP A 98 -9.92 -21.07 -0.33
C ASP A 98 -8.48 -21.65 -0.26
N PHE A 99 -7.83 -21.56 0.90
CA PHE A 99 -6.41 -21.94 1.10
C PHE A 99 -5.38 -21.17 0.25
N SER A 100 -5.78 -20.07 -0.40
CA SER A 100 -4.81 -19.17 -1.04
C SER A 100 -3.90 -18.49 -0.01
N HIS A 101 -4.37 -18.37 1.23
CA HIS A 101 -3.65 -17.91 2.41
C HIS A 101 -3.26 -19.11 3.28
N PRO A 102 -1.95 -19.44 3.42
CA PRO A 102 -1.50 -20.61 4.17
C PRO A 102 -1.69 -20.42 5.70
N PRO A 103 -2.57 -21.21 6.36
CA PRO A 103 -2.80 -21.10 7.80
C PRO A 103 -1.55 -21.31 8.64
N GLU A 104 -0.56 -22.06 8.12
CA GLU A 104 0.71 -22.35 8.79
C GLU A 104 1.53 -21.08 9.08
N LEU A 105 1.25 -19.97 8.39
CA LEU A 105 1.90 -18.69 8.66
C LEU A 105 1.26 -17.89 9.79
N ILE A 106 0.03 -18.21 10.23
CA ILE A 106 -0.69 -17.49 11.29
C ILE A 106 0.17 -17.27 12.56
N PRO A 107 0.96 -18.25 13.07
CA PRO A 107 1.81 -18.03 14.24
C PRO A 107 2.85 -16.92 14.01
N ARG A 108 3.38 -16.77 12.78
CA ARG A 108 4.33 -15.69 12.46
C ARG A 108 3.67 -14.32 12.49
N PHE A 109 2.42 -14.21 12.03
CA PHE A 109 1.65 -12.97 12.13
C PHE A 109 1.34 -12.62 13.58
N TYR A 110 0.90 -13.61 14.36
CA TYR A 110 0.62 -13.46 15.77
C TYR A 110 1.84 -12.96 16.55
N GLU A 111 2.99 -13.61 16.39
CA GLU A 111 4.23 -13.19 17.05
C GLU A 111 4.72 -11.82 16.57
N ALA A 112 4.62 -11.52 15.27
CA ALA A 112 4.97 -10.19 14.76
C ALA A 112 4.15 -9.06 15.40
N ILE A 113 2.84 -9.28 15.59
CA ILE A 113 2.01 -8.32 16.32
C ILE A 113 2.48 -8.24 17.77
N ARG A 114 2.66 -9.37 18.48
CA ARG A 114 3.12 -9.39 19.87
C ARG A 114 4.45 -8.67 20.10
N ASP A 115 5.37 -8.80 19.15
CA ASP A 115 6.69 -8.13 19.15
C ASP A 115 6.62 -6.61 18.94
N GLY A 116 5.42 -6.08 18.68
CA GLY A 116 5.14 -4.64 18.72
C GLY A 116 4.72 -4.05 17.37
N ALA A 117 4.55 -4.86 16.31
CA ALA A 117 3.95 -4.38 15.08
C ALA A 117 2.47 -4.04 15.30
N ASP A 118 1.99 -2.98 14.67
CA ASP A 118 0.56 -2.65 14.68
C ASP A 118 -0.19 -3.44 13.61
N ILE A 119 0.47 -3.70 12.48
CA ILE A 119 -0.04 -4.44 11.32
C ILE A 119 1.05 -5.42 10.82
N ALA A 120 0.68 -6.67 10.56
CA ALA A 120 1.52 -7.64 9.87
C ALA A 120 0.84 -8.03 8.56
N ILE A 121 1.52 -7.89 7.42
CA ILE A 121 0.93 -8.03 6.08
C ILE A 121 1.57 -9.22 5.36
N GLY A 122 0.76 -10.15 4.88
CA GLY A 122 1.19 -11.18 3.95
C GLY A 122 1.47 -10.54 2.60
N SER A 123 2.73 -10.56 2.17
CA SER A 123 3.13 -9.93 0.91
C SER A 123 3.61 -10.96 -0.11
N ARG A 124 3.05 -10.88 -1.31
CA ARG A 124 3.49 -11.64 -2.50
C ARG A 124 4.68 -11.01 -3.19
N TYR A 125 5.02 -9.77 -2.84
CA TYR A 125 5.99 -8.94 -3.58
C TYR A 125 7.22 -8.55 -2.76
N THR A 126 7.23 -8.86 -1.46
CA THR A 126 8.42 -8.74 -0.61
C THR A 126 9.39 -9.91 -0.88
N GLU A 127 10.63 -9.80 -0.40
CA GLU A 127 11.66 -10.82 -0.60
C GLU A 127 11.22 -12.18 -0.01
N GLY A 128 11.20 -13.22 -0.84
CA GLY A 128 10.70 -14.55 -0.49
C GLY A 128 9.21 -14.78 -0.75
N GLY A 129 8.45 -13.75 -1.12
CA GLY A 129 7.06 -13.88 -1.58
C GLY A 129 6.99 -14.26 -3.06
N ASP A 130 5.94 -14.99 -3.45
CA ASP A 130 5.73 -15.36 -4.86
C ASP A 130 4.24 -15.58 -5.19
N ILE A 131 3.95 -15.71 -6.48
CA ILE A 131 2.63 -16.02 -7.03
C ILE A 131 2.79 -17.20 -7.97
N GLU A 132 2.27 -18.36 -7.57
CA GLU A 132 2.28 -19.57 -8.38
C GLU A 132 1.04 -19.62 -9.29
N GLN A 133 1.24 -20.10 -10.52
CA GLN A 133 0.17 -20.54 -11.45
C GLN A 133 -0.83 -19.48 -11.95
N TRP A 134 -0.58 -18.19 -11.78
CA TRP A 134 -1.45 -17.17 -12.39
C TRP A 134 -1.31 -17.06 -13.91
N PRO A 135 -2.44 -16.98 -14.66
CA PRO A 135 -2.42 -16.51 -16.03
C PRO A 135 -1.79 -15.11 -16.12
N LEU A 136 -0.96 -14.87 -17.14
CA LEU A 136 -0.26 -13.58 -17.33
C LEU A 136 -1.20 -12.38 -17.25
N LYS A 137 -2.42 -12.49 -17.81
CA LYS A 137 -3.45 -11.45 -17.75
C LYS A 137 -3.84 -11.09 -16.31
N ARG A 138 -4.08 -12.09 -15.44
CA ARG A 138 -4.41 -11.87 -14.02
C ARG A 138 -3.23 -11.22 -13.29
N ARG A 139 -2.01 -11.67 -13.59
CA ARG A 139 -0.78 -11.10 -13.03
C ARG A 139 -0.60 -9.62 -13.39
N VAL A 140 -0.78 -9.25 -14.66
CA VAL A 140 -0.68 -7.85 -15.10
C VAL A 140 -1.73 -6.98 -14.42
N ILE A 141 -2.98 -7.44 -14.31
CA ILE A 141 -4.04 -6.64 -13.68
C ILE A 141 -3.78 -6.48 -12.17
N SER A 142 -3.37 -7.55 -11.49
CA SER A 142 -3.00 -7.46 -10.07
C SER A 142 -1.80 -6.54 -9.85
N LEU A 143 -0.78 -6.59 -10.72
CA LEU A 143 0.36 -5.67 -10.66
C LEU A 143 -0.09 -4.22 -10.85
N GLY A 144 -1.01 -3.96 -11.78
CA GLY A 144 -1.60 -2.64 -11.97
C GLY A 144 -2.36 -2.12 -10.74
N ALA A 145 -3.23 -2.95 -10.17
CA ALA A 145 -3.95 -2.62 -8.94
C ALA A 145 -2.99 -2.38 -7.77
N THR A 146 -1.99 -3.24 -7.61
CA THR A 146 -0.95 -3.11 -6.58
C THR A 146 -0.16 -1.81 -6.77
N ALA A 147 0.28 -1.52 -7.99
CA ALA A 147 1.01 -0.29 -8.31
C ALA A 147 0.19 0.96 -7.97
N PHE A 148 -1.12 0.95 -8.22
CA PHE A 148 -2.01 2.05 -7.85
C PHE A 148 -2.17 2.17 -6.34
N GLY A 149 -2.36 1.06 -5.61
CA GLY A 149 -2.39 1.07 -4.15
C GLY A 149 -1.10 1.60 -3.53
N ARG A 150 0.04 1.32 -4.16
CA ARG A 150 1.36 1.83 -3.77
C ARG A 150 1.57 3.32 -4.05
N ILE A 151 0.71 3.97 -4.85
CA ILE A 151 0.70 5.44 -4.92
C ILE A 151 0.28 6.03 -3.56
N LEU A 152 -0.70 5.40 -2.90
CA LEU A 152 -1.17 5.82 -1.58
C LEU A 152 -0.27 5.30 -0.45
N PHE A 153 0.24 4.08 -0.59
CA PHE A 153 1.04 3.39 0.43
C PHE A 153 2.38 2.90 -0.15
N PRO A 154 3.30 3.82 -0.51
CA PRO A 154 4.52 3.45 -1.24
C PRO A 154 5.49 2.56 -0.44
N GLU A 155 5.43 2.61 0.89
CA GLU A 155 6.21 1.76 1.79
C GLU A 155 5.72 0.31 1.90
N VAL A 156 4.46 0.02 1.55
CA VAL A 156 3.91 -1.34 1.60
C VAL A 156 4.08 -1.99 0.23
N THR A 157 4.70 -3.17 0.16
CA THR A 157 4.91 -3.85 -1.13
C THR A 157 3.63 -4.48 -1.66
N ASP A 158 2.72 -4.92 -0.79
CA ASP A 158 1.43 -5.51 -1.17
C ASP A 158 0.22 -4.91 -0.41
N PRO A 159 -0.15 -3.65 -0.68
CA PRO A 159 -1.24 -2.96 0.04
C PRO A 159 -2.65 -3.52 -0.28
N VAL A 160 -2.76 -4.46 -1.22
CA VAL A 160 -4.03 -5.04 -1.70
C VAL A 160 -4.23 -6.49 -1.25
N SER A 161 -3.37 -6.97 -0.35
CA SER A 161 -3.42 -8.31 0.24
C SER A 161 -4.69 -8.50 1.09
N GLY A 162 -5.29 -9.69 0.99
CA GLY A 162 -6.35 -10.15 1.90
C GLY A 162 -5.80 -10.86 3.14
N PHE A 163 -4.49 -11.12 3.18
CA PHE A 163 -3.84 -11.86 4.25
C PHE A 163 -3.08 -10.91 5.17
N PHE A 164 -3.65 -10.55 6.31
CA PHE A 164 -2.99 -9.65 7.25
C PHE A 164 -3.49 -9.85 8.67
N ALA A 165 -2.65 -9.50 9.65
CA ALA A 165 -3.04 -9.34 11.03
C ALA A 165 -2.94 -7.88 11.47
N VAL A 166 -3.77 -7.49 12.42
CA VAL A 166 -3.88 -6.12 12.89
C VAL A 166 -4.31 -6.08 14.35
N ARG A 167 -3.77 -5.13 15.11
CA ARG A 167 -4.24 -4.86 16.48
C ARG A 167 -5.61 -4.20 16.46
N ARG A 168 -6.48 -4.55 17.41
CA ARG A 168 -7.80 -3.93 17.59
C ARG A 168 -7.72 -2.41 17.60
N GLU A 169 -6.74 -1.84 18.30
CA GLU A 169 -6.56 -0.38 18.42
C GLU A 169 -6.34 0.36 17.09
N VAL A 170 -5.83 -0.33 16.06
CA VAL A 170 -5.63 0.26 14.73
C VAL A 170 -6.96 0.55 14.07
N VAL A 171 -7.93 -0.36 14.22
CA VAL A 171 -9.26 -0.27 13.56
C VAL A 171 -10.34 0.26 14.50
N ALA A 172 -10.10 0.27 15.82
CA ALA A 172 -11.05 0.77 16.80
C ALA A 172 -11.37 2.25 16.60
N GLY A 173 -12.63 2.55 16.29
CA GLY A 173 -13.09 3.92 16.02
C GLY A 173 -12.61 4.51 14.69
N ALA A 174 -11.95 3.71 13.84
CA ALA A 174 -11.66 4.12 12.47
C ALA A 174 -12.95 4.08 11.65
N PRO A 175 -13.28 5.12 10.86
CA PRO A 175 -14.47 5.15 10.02
C PRO A 175 -14.24 4.33 8.74
N LEU A 176 -14.03 3.02 8.90
CA LEU A 176 -13.88 2.08 7.81
C LEU A 176 -15.20 2.02 7.03
N ALA A 177 -15.13 2.30 5.74
CA ALA A 177 -16.28 2.26 4.84
C ALA A 177 -15.83 1.59 3.54
N PRO A 178 -15.43 0.32 3.60
CA PRO A 178 -14.77 -0.32 2.49
C PRO A 178 -15.74 -0.57 1.34
N ARG A 179 -15.20 -0.58 0.12
CA ARG A 179 -15.90 -1.00 -1.09
C ARG A 179 -15.22 -2.20 -1.70
N GLY A 180 -16.00 -3.19 -2.12
CA GLY A 180 -15.47 -4.41 -2.72
C GLY A 180 -14.58 -5.21 -1.76
N TYR A 181 -13.35 -5.48 -2.17
CA TYR A 181 -12.55 -6.60 -1.64
C TYR A 181 -11.21 -6.17 -1.00
N LYS A 182 -10.86 -4.87 -1.02
CA LYS A 182 -9.52 -4.38 -0.62
C LYS A 182 -9.53 -3.75 0.76
N ILE A 183 -9.96 -4.51 1.76
CA ILE A 183 -10.09 -4.05 3.16
C ILE A 183 -8.77 -3.54 3.75
N LEU A 184 -7.63 -4.17 3.42
CA LEU A 184 -6.32 -3.74 3.94
C LEU A 184 -6.02 -2.28 3.59
N MET A 185 -6.42 -1.78 2.43
CA MET A 185 -6.22 -0.37 2.07
C MET A 185 -7.01 0.59 2.96
N GLU A 186 -8.19 0.19 3.44
CA GLU A 186 -8.97 1.00 4.39
C GLU A 186 -8.32 0.97 5.77
N VAL A 187 -7.80 -0.18 6.20
CA VAL A 187 -7.03 -0.30 7.45
C VAL A 187 -5.79 0.58 7.40
N LEU A 188 -5.02 0.54 6.30
CA LEU A 188 -3.83 1.37 6.11
C LEU A 188 -4.18 2.87 6.02
N GLY A 189 -5.28 3.22 5.35
CA GLY A 189 -5.63 4.61 5.06
C GLY A 189 -6.38 5.33 6.18
N LYS A 190 -7.19 4.61 6.96
CA LYS A 190 -8.07 5.20 7.98
C LYS A 190 -7.81 4.68 9.39
N GLY A 191 -7.07 3.57 9.52
CA GLY A 191 -6.62 3.06 10.81
C GLY A 191 -5.51 3.89 11.42
N ARG A 192 -5.27 3.69 12.72
CA ARG A 192 -4.22 4.37 13.49
C ARG A 192 -3.08 3.41 13.78
N TRP A 193 -2.00 3.52 13.02
CA TRP A 193 -0.82 2.66 13.15
C TRP A 193 0.47 3.48 13.03
N ARG A 194 1.57 2.93 13.54
CA ARG A 194 2.91 3.53 13.52
C ARG A 194 3.94 2.59 12.91
N SER A 195 3.71 1.29 13.00
CA SER A 195 4.63 0.25 12.59
C SER A 195 3.89 -0.84 11.82
N PHE A 196 4.55 -1.40 10.82
CA PHE A 196 4.07 -2.57 10.11
C PHE A 196 5.26 -3.47 9.75
N VAL A 197 4.97 -4.74 9.51
CA VAL A 197 5.92 -5.69 8.93
C VAL A 197 5.28 -6.43 7.77
N GLU A 198 6.09 -6.88 6.82
CA GLU A 198 5.63 -7.72 5.71
C GLU A 198 6.21 -9.14 5.86
N ILE A 199 5.34 -10.13 5.84
CA ILE A 199 5.66 -11.56 5.92
C ILE A 199 5.53 -12.14 4.51
N PRO A 200 6.62 -12.65 3.91
CA PRO A 200 6.54 -13.27 2.59
C PRO A 200 5.68 -14.52 2.62
N PHE A 201 4.86 -14.71 1.59
CA PHE A 201 4.15 -15.96 1.34
C PHE A 201 4.01 -16.24 -0.16
N VAL A 202 3.75 -17.50 -0.49
CA VAL A 202 3.48 -17.94 -1.86
C VAL A 202 1.97 -18.08 -2.05
N PHE A 203 1.41 -17.25 -2.93
CA PHE A 203 -0.01 -17.31 -3.27
C PHE A 203 -0.25 -18.44 -4.29
N ARG A 204 -1.17 -19.35 -3.96
CA ARG A 204 -1.56 -20.47 -4.81
C ARG A 204 -3.05 -20.38 -5.12
N ASP A 205 -3.41 -20.37 -6.40
CA ASP A 205 -4.79 -20.59 -6.85
C ASP A 205 -5.13 -22.07 -6.60
N ARG A 206 -6.25 -22.40 -5.95
CA ARG A 206 -6.62 -23.80 -5.70
C ARG A 206 -7.82 -24.38 -6.45
N GLU A 207 -8.75 -23.61 -7.04
CA GLU A 207 -9.58 -23.96 -8.21
C GLU A 207 -10.83 -23.05 -8.37
N GLU A 208 -11.35 -23.06 -9.62
CA GLU A 208 -12.69 -22.68 -10.13
C GLU A 208 -13.48 -21.50 -9.53
N GLY A 209 -12.92 -20.30 -9.66
CA GLY A 209 -13.72 -19.07 -9.75
C GLY A 209 -13.40 -18.34 -11.05
N GLU A 210 -14.36 -18.21 -11.98
CA GLU A 210 -14.23 -17.21 -13.04
C GLU A 210 -14.27 -15.81 -12.39
N SER A 211 -13.14 -15.34 -11.90
CA SER A 211 -12.94 -13.95 -11.50
C SER A 211 -12.97 -13.09 -12.77
N LYS A 212 -14.18 -12.85 -13.30
CA LYS A 212 -14.42 -11.77 -14.24
C LYS A 212 -14.18 -10.50 -13.48
N LEU A 213 -13.03 -9.89 -13.70
CA LEU A 213 -12.81 -8.49 -13.35
C LEU A 213 -13.85 -7.66 -14.10
N ARG A 214 -14.95 -7.39 -13.40
CA ARG A 214 -16.01 -6.53 -13.90
C ARG A 214 -15.55 -5.08 -13.73
N LEU A 215 -16.03 -4.21 -14.62
CA LEU A 215 -15.65 -2.79 -14.62
C LEU A 215 -16.08 -2.08 -13.33
N ASP A 216 -17.16 -2.55 -12.71
CA ASP A 216 -17.64 -2.10 -11.40
C ASP A 216 -16.55 -2.27 -10.31
N THR A 217 -15.86 -3.41 -10.24
CA THR A 217 -14.75 -3.66 -9.31
C THR A 217 -13.66 -2.62 -9.45
N MET A 218 -13.32 -2.24 -10.69
CA MET A 218 -12.31 -1.20 -10.94
C MET A 218 -12.81 0.18 -10.48
N THR A 219 -14.08 0.51 -10.75
CA THR A 219 -14.64 1.80 -10.30
C THR A 219 -14.73 1.90 -8.77
N ASP A 220 -15.08 0.81 -8.09
CA ASP A 220 -15.16 0.78 -6.63
C ASP A 220 -13.78 0.89 -5.99
N TYR A 221 -12.78 0.25 -6.59
CA TYR A 221 -11.39 0.40 -6.19
C TYR A 221 -10.91 1.86 -6.31
N LEU A 222 -11.21 2.52 -7.43
CA LEU A 222 -10.84 3.93 -7.63
C LEU A 222 -11.57 4.86 -6.65
N ARG A 223 -12.86 4.63 -6.39
CA ARG A 223 -13.63 5.38 -5.39
C ARG A 223 -13.07 5.18 -3.98
N GLN A 224 -12.71 3.96 -3.62
CA GLN A 224 -12.07 3.66 -2.34
C GLN A 224 -10.76 4.43 -2.18
N CYS A 225 -9.92 4.46 -3.22
CA CYS A 225 -8.68 5.24 -3.22
C CYS A 225 -8.96 6.75 -3.06
N ALA A 226 -9.97 7.28 -3.75
CA ALA A 226 -10.38 8.68 -3.63
C ALA A 226 -10.88 9.00 -2.22
N ASP A 227 -11.67 8.12 -1.61
CA ASP A 227 -12.20 8.29 -0.25
C ASP A 227 -11.10 8.24 0.81
N ILE A 228 -10.13 7.32 0.67
CA ILE A 228 -8.93 7.28 1.52
C ILE A 228 -8.15 8.59 1.40
N THR A 229 -7.94 9.07 0.17
CA THR A 229 -7.23 10.31 -0.10
C THR A 229 -7.95 11.51 0.52
N TYR A 230 -9.27 11.60 0.33
CA TYR A 230 -10.11 12.66 0.89
C TYR A 230 -10.10 12.63 2.42
N PHE A 231 -10.28 11.45 3.01
CA PHE A 231 -10.23 11.26 4.47
C PHE A 231 -8.89 11.73 5.04
N SER A 232 -7.78 11.29 4.44
CA SER A 232 -6.44 11.65 4.91
C SER A 232 -6.17 13.15 4.77
N ALA A 233 -6.62 13.78 3.68
CA ALA A 233 -6.49 15.23 3.48
C ALA A 233 -7.33 16.05 4.50
N MET A 234 -8.56 15.62 4.79
CA MET A 234 -9.46 16.33 5.71
C MET A 234 -8.97 16.23 7.15
N HIS A 235 -8.45 15.08 7.57
CA HIS A 235 -7.96 14.85 8.94
C HIS A 235 -6.48 15.20 9.12
N ARG A 236 -5.76 15.49 8.03
CA ARG A 236 -4.32 15.82 8.01
C ARG A 236 -3.49 14.79 8.80
N ALA A 237 -3.84 13.51 8.66
CA ALA A 237 -3.27 12.40 9.43
C ALA A 237 -3.15 11.14 8.57
N GLY A 238 -2.31 10.21 9.02
CA GLY A 238 -2.03 8.94 8.36
C GLY A 238 -0.88 8.99 7.36
N SER A 239 -0.47 7.81 6.87
CA SER A 239 0.63 7.63 5.93
C SER A 239 0.43 8.39 4.62
N VAL A 240 -0.79 8.40 4.10
CA VAL A 240 -1.16 9.09 2.86
C VAL A 240 -0.90 10.60 2.96
N TRP A 241 -1.33 11.24 4.06
CA TRP A 241 -1.07 12.67 4.29
C TRP A 241 0.41 12.98 4.46
N ASP A 242 1.15 12.09 5.14
CA ASP A 242 2.59 12.22 5.26
C ASP A 242 3.29 12.18 3.91
N GLU A 243 2.81 11.35 2.98
CA GLU A 243 3.30 11.31 1.61
C GLU A 243 2.94 12.57 0.82
N TRP A 244 1.69 13.05 0.92
CA TRP A 244 1.30 14.34 0.30
C TRP A 244 2.13 15.52 0.79
N LYS A 245 2.48 15.57 2.08
CA LYS A 245 3.40 16.58 2.62
C LYS A 245 4.78 16.49 1.96
N LYS A 246 5.32 15.29 1.75
CA LYS A 246 6.62 15.11 1.06
C LYS A 246 6.54 15.55 -0.40
N ILE A 247 5.48 15.18 -1.12
CA ILE A 247 5.25 15.63 -2.51
C ILE A 247 5.20 17.16 -2.55
N GLY A 248 4.45 17.79 -1.65
CA GLY A 248 4.36 19.25 -1.54
C GLY A 248 5.71 19.91 -1.25
N ARG A 249 6.49 19.37 -0.30
CA ARG A 249 7.85 19.85 0.00
C ARG A 249 8.78 19.70 -1.21
N PHE A 250 8.74 18.55 -1.87
CA PHE A 250 9.53 18.29 -3.09
C PHE A 250 9.20 19.30 -4.20
N GLY A 251 7.91 19.63 -4.38
CA GLY A 251 7.45 20.69 -5.27
C GLY A 251 8.00 22.07 -4.91
N LEU A 252 7.90 22.47 -3.64
CA LEU A 252 8.44 23.75 -3.15
C LEU A 252 9.95 23.85 -3.32
N VAL A 253 10.67 22.75 -3.08
CA VAL A 253 12.12 22.67 -3.34
C VAL A 253 12.40 22.86 -4.83
N GLY A 254 11.67 22.18 -5.72
CA GLY A 254 11.79 22.38 -7.16
C GLY A 254 11.57 23.83 -7.59
N ILE A 255 10.54 24.49 -7.04
CA ILE A 255 10.27 25.91 -7.27
C ILE A 255 11.44 26.78 -6.79
N SER A 256 12.00 26.50 -5.60
CA SER A 256 13.18 27.23 -5.10
C SER A 256 14.38 27.10 -6.04
N GLY A 257 14.58 25.91 -6.63
CA GLY A 257 15.63 25.67 -7.61
C GLY A 257 15.50 26.55 -8.86
N ILE A 258 14.26 26.81 -9.32
CA ILE A 258 14.02 27.72 -10.46
C ILE A 258 14.50 29.14 -10.12
N PHE A 259 14.17 29.65 -8.92
CA PHE A 259 14.61 30.98 -8.49
C PHE A 259 16.13 31.06 -8.32
N VAL A 260 16.76 30.04 -7.73
CA VAL A 260 18.22 29.94 -7.60
C VAL A 260 18.88 29.95 -8.99
N ASN A 261 18.35 29.17 -9.93
CA ASN A 261 18.86 29.09 -11.28
C ASN A 261 18.76 30.45 -12.01
N MET A 262 17.57 31.04 -12.05
CA MET A 262 17.34 32.31 -12.74
C MET A 262 18.13 33.45 -12.10
N GLY A 263 18.16 33.53 -10.77
CA GLY A 263 18.90 34.55 -10.04
C GLY A 263 20.41 34.44 -10.27
N LEU A 264 20.97 33.24 -10.24
CA LEU A 264 22.41 33.05 -10.47
C LEU A 264 22.79 33.27 -11.93
N LEU A 265 21.96 32.84 -12.88
CA LEU A 265 22.15 33.12 -14.31
C LEU A 265 22.20 34.63 -14.57
N TYR A 266 21.26 35.38 -14.01
CA TYR A 266 21.23 36.85 -14.11
C TYR A 266 22.47 37.48 -13.46
N ALA A 267 22.81 37.06 -12.24
CA ALA A 267 23.97 37.58 -11.50
C ALA A 267 25.29 37.38 -12.28
N LEU A 268 25.51 36.17 -12.81
CA LEU A 268 26.74 35.83 -13.52
C LEU A 268 26.83 36.51 -14.90
N THR A 269 25.71 36.66 -15.59
CA THR A 269 25.68 37.25 -16.94
C THR A 269 25.78 38.77 -16.88
N GLU A 270 24.97 39.43 -16.05
CA GLU A 270 24.85 40.89 -16.04
C GLU A 270 25.88 41.57 -15.14
N PHE A 271 26.21 40.98 -13.98
CA PHE A 271 27.15 41.62 -13.04
C PHE A 271 28.58 41.08 -13.17
N ALA A 272 28.75 39.78 -13.38
CA ALA A 272 30.09 39.19 -13.55
C ALA A 272 30.57 39.20 -15.01
N GLY A 273 29.70 39.53 -15.97
CA GLY A 273 30.04 39.62 -17.40
C GLY A 273 30.42 38.27 -18.03
N LEU A 274 30.01 37.15 -17.43
CA LEU A 274 30.28 35.82 -17.98
C LEU A 274 29.38 35.53 -19.17
N TYR A 275 29.90 34.75 -20.12
CA TYR A 275 29.12 34.28 -21.26
C TYR A 275 27.92 33.44 -20.80
N TYR A 276 26.72 33.75 -21.31
CA TYR A 276 25.45 33.22 -20.78
C TYR A 276 25.36 31.69 -20.75
N LEU A 277 26.00 30.97 -21.69
CA LEU A 277 26.02 29.50 -21.66
C LEU A 277 26.87 28.95 -20.49
N ILE A 278 27.97 29.63 -20.15
CA ILE A 278 28.79 29.28 -18.99
C ILE A 278 28.01 29.61 -17.71
N SER A 279 27.38 30.79 -17.66
CA SER A 279 26.49 31.18 -16.56
C SER A 279 25.35 30.18 -16.36
N ALA A 280 24.72 29.71 -17.43
CA ALA A 280 23.63 28.75 -17.39
C ALA A 280 24.09 27.38 -16.86
N ALA A 281 25.23 26.88 -17.32
CA ALA A 281 25.79 25.62 -16.82
C ALA A 281 26.05 25.68 -15.31
N ILE A 282 26.66 26.76 -14.81
CA ILE A 282 26.92 26.97 -13.38
C ILE A 282 25.59 27.09 -12.61
N ALA A 283 24.64 27.87 -13.13
CA ALA A 283 23.33 28.06 -12.50
C ALA A 283 22.51 26.78 -12.40
N ILE A 284 22.58 25.89 -13.40
CA ILE A 284 21.89 24.60 -13.38
C ILE A 284 22.48 23.71 -12.30
N GLU A 285 23.81 23.56 -12.25
CA GLU A 285 24.47 22.72 -11.24
C GLU A 285 24.22 23.23 -9.82
N VAL A 286 24.32 24.55 -9.59
CA VAL A 286 24.03 25.14 -8.27
C VAL A 286 22.57 24.95 -7.87
N SER A 287 21.63 25.04 -8.81
CA SER A 287 20.21 24.77 -8.57
C SER A 287 19.95 23.30 -8.20
N ILE A 288 20.61 22.36 -8.87
CA ILE A 288 20.52 20.93 -8.56
C ILE A 288 21.08 20.64 -7.17
N VAL A 289 22.22 21.25 -6.81
CA VAL A 289 22.80 21.15 -5.47
C VAL A 289 21.86 21.73 -4.40
N ASN A 290 21.25 22.89 -4.66
CA ASN A 290 20.21 23.46 -3.78
C ASN A 290 19.06 22.48 -3.56
N ASN A 291 18.53 21.91 -4.65
CA ASN A 291 17.41 20.97 -4.58
C ASN A 291 17.78 19.70 -3.81
N PHE A 292 18.99 19.17 -4.02
CA PHE A 292 19.47 18.02 -3.27
C PHE A 292 19.57 18.32 -1.76
N ILE A 293 20.17 19.45 -1.38
CA ILE A 293 20.34 19.83 0.02
C ILE A 293 18.99 19.90 0.73
N TRP A 294 18.03 20.64 0.16
CA TRP A 294 16.71 20.79 0.78
C TRP A 294 15.91 19.48 0.80
N ASN A 295 16.01 18.65 -0.24
CA ASN A 295 15.35 17.36 -0.24
C ASN A 295 15.92 16.41 0.80
N ASP A 296 17.24 16.43 1.00
CA ASP A 296 17.93 15.61 2.00
C ASP A 296 17.56 16.03 3.43
N THR A 297 17.54 17.33 3.71
CA THR A 297 17.35 17.86 5.07
C THR A 297 15.90 18.06 5.47
N TRP A 298 15.00 18.38 4.52
CA TRP A 298 13.63 18.80 4.83
C TRP A 298 12.54 17.91 4.22
N THR A 299 12.68 17.53 2.94
CA THR A 299 11.66 16.71 2.27
C THR A 299 11.66 15.28 2.80
N PHE A 300 12.81 14.60 2.73
CA PHE A 300 12.95 13.19 3.12
C PHE A 300 13.54 13.01 4.52
N GLY A 301 14.17 14.06 5.07
CA GLY A 301 14.57 14.15 6.48
C GLY A 301 15.31 12.89 6.95
N ALA A 302 16.35 12.48 6.22
CA ALA A 302 17.12 11.30 6.59
C ALA A 302 17.70 11.47 8.00
N THR A 303 17.28 10.60 8.92
CA THR A 303 17.63 10.64 10.36
C THR A 303 19.14 10.53 10.61
N ASP A 304 19.90 10.06 9.61
CA ASP A 304 21.36 9.99 9.59
C ASP A 304 21.99 11.36 9.31
N ASN A 305 21.92 12.21 10.32
CA ASN A 305 22.68 13.45 10.40
C ASN A 305 24.20 13.14 10.36
N LEU A 306 24.89 13.69 9.35
CA LEU A 306 26.30 14.17 9.40
C LEU A 306 27.46 13.33 8.82
N ARG A 307 27.27 12.23 8.07
CA ARG A 307 28.40 11.60 7.34
C ARG A 307 28.41 11.93 5.85
N PHE A 308 29.40 12.70 5.40
CA PHE A 308 29.62 13.11 4.00
C PHE A 308 29.70 11.91 3.04
N GLU A 309 30.31 10.80 3.47
CA GLU A 309 30.46 9.56 2.70
C GLU A 309 29.13 8.96 2.24
N ARG A 310 28.04 9.15 3.01
CA ARG A 310 26.68 8.69 2.63
C ARG A 310 25.92 9.71 1.78
N LYS A 311 26.45 10.93 1.58
CA LYS A 311 25.81 11.98 0.76
C LYS A 311 26.20 11.88 -0.71
N THR A 312 27.44 11.53 -1.04
CA THR A 312 27.90 11.45 -2.44
C THR A 312 27.11 10.44 -3.29
N PRO A 313 26.86 9.19 -2.84
CA PRO A 313 26.05 8.25 -3.62
C PRO A 313 24.60 8.72 -3.83
N ARG A 314 24.02 9.38 -2.81
CA ARG A 314 22.67 9.95 -2.91
C ARG A 314 22.61 11.13 -3.87
N PHE A 315 23.64 11.99 -3.87
CA PHE A 315 23.74 13.08 -4.83
C PHE A 315 23.88 12.57 -6.27
N LEU A 316 24.74 11.58 -6.51
CA LEU A 316 24.91 10.97 -7.84
C LEU A 316 23.61 10.28 -8.30
N SER A 317 22.93 9.58 -7.40
CA SER A 317 21.62 9.01 -7.67
C SER A 317 20.59 10.10 -8.01
N PHE A 318 20.51 11.18 -7.23
CA PHE A 318 19.61 12.31 -7.49
C PHE A 318 19.86 12.96 -8.86
N GLN A 319 21.13 13.13 -9.25
CA GLN A 319 21.51 13.63 -10.57
C GLN A 319 21.04 12.69 -11.69
N ALA A 320 21.35 11.40 -11.58
CA ALA A 320 20.93 10.40 -12.56
C ALA A 320 19.41 10.35 -12.72
N VAL A 321 18.66 10.43 -11.61
CA VAL A 321 17.20 10.48 -11.62
C VAL A 321 16.69 11.74 -12.31
N SER A 322 17.27 12.90 -12.00
CA SER A 322 16.90 14.20 -12.59
C SER A 322 17.12 14.22 -14.11
N MET A 323 18.23 13.63 -14.59
CA MET A 323 18.47 13.44 -16.03
C MET A 323 17.44 12.51 -16.66
N GLY A 324 17.07 11.41 -15.98
CA GLY A 324 15.99 10.54 -16.41
C GLY A 324 14.65 11.28 -16.52
N GLY A 325 14.32 12.13 -15.55
CA GLY A 325 13.13 12.96 -15.57
C GLY A 325 13.10 13.94 -16.75
N LEU A 326 14.25 14.52 -17.11
CA LEU A 326 14.36 15.38 -18.30
C LEU A 326 14.06 14.59 -19.58
N LEU A 327 14.60 13.38 -19.72
CA LEU A 327 14.30 12.51 -20.87
C LEU A 327 12.81 12.15 -20.93
N VAL A 328 12.21 11.81 -19.79
CA VAL A 328 10.76 11.53 -19.69
C VAL A 328 9.95 12.74 -20.14
N ASN A 329 10.30 13.95 -19.72
CA ASN A 329 9.64 15.18 -20.18
C ASN A 329 9.68 15.30 -21.70
N VAL A 330 10.89 15.19 -22.30
CA VAL A 330 11.08 15.33 -23.75
C VAL A 330 10.27 14.29 -24.52
N VAL A 331 10.27 13.03 -24.06
CA VAL A 331 9.49 11.95 -24.69
C VAL A 331 7.99 12.22 -24.61
N VAL A 332 7.49 12.63 -23.44
CA VAL A 332 6.06 12.95 -23.26
C VAL A 332 5.67 14.15 -24.11
N LEU A 333 6.49 15.21 -24.14
CA LEU A 333 6.29 16.38 -24.97
C LEU A 333 6.17 15.97 -26.43
N PHE A 334 7.19 15.29 -26.99
CA PHE A 334 7.20 14.83 -28.38
C PHE A 334 5.98 13.97 -28.72
N PHE A 335 5.66 12.98 -27.87
CA PHE A 335 4.51 12.12 -28.12
C PHE A 335 3.19 12.91 -28.14
N LEU A 336 2.99 13.81 -27.18
CA LEU A 336 1.76 14.59 -27.12
C LEU A 336 1.68 15.64 -28.23
N SER A 337 2.77 16.35 -28.53
CA SER A 337 2.77 17.40 -29.55
C SER A 337 2.75 16.87 -30.97
N ASP A 338 3.69 15.99 -31.31
CA ASP A 338 3.96 15.60 -32.70
C ASP A 338 3.15 14.38 -33.14
N ILE A 339 2.80 13.48 -32.21
CA ILE A 339 2.04 12.26 -32.51
C ILE A 339 0.55 12.45 -32.21
N ALA A 340 0.20 12.96 -31.02
CA ALA A 340 -1.19 13.12 -30.60
C ALA A 340 -1.83 14.48 -31.00
N GLY A 341 -1.04 15.43 -31.52
CA GLY A 341 -1.53 16.73 -31.98
C GLY A 341 -1.95 17.69 -30.87
N VAL A 342 -1.49 17.48 -29.63
CA VAL A 342 -1.75 18.35 -28.49
C VAL A 342 -0.92 19.63 -28.63
N TYR A 343 -1.49 20.79 -28.28
CA TYR A 343 -0.76 22.06 -28.30
C TYR A 343 0.51 22.01 -27.43
N TYR A 344 1.65 22.45 -27.97
CA TYR A 344 2.98 22.21 -27.38
C TYR A 344 3.14 22.72 -25.94
N LEU A 345 2.50 23.84 -25.56
CA LEU A 345 2.54 24.33 -24.17
C LEU A 345 1.80 23.41 -23.21
N VAL A 346 0.67 22.83 -23.65
CA VAL A 346 -0.10 21.86 -22.86
C VAL A 346 0.66 20.55 -22.76
N ALA A 347 1.26 20.09 -23.87
CA ALA A 347 2.13 18.92 -23.90
C ALA A 347 3.35 19.08 -22.98
N ASN A 348 3.99 20.26 -22.98
CA ASN A 348 5.14 20.55 -22.12
C ASN A 348 4.74 20.59 -20.64
N LEU A 349 3.60 21.19 -20.31
CA LEU A 349 3.08 21.17 -18.93
C LEU A 349 2.84 19.73 -18.45
N ALA A 350 2.22 18.88 -19.29
CA ALA A 350 2.03 17.46 -18.99
C ALA A 350 3.38 16.75 -18.80
N GLY A 351 4.36 17.01 -19.68
CA GLY A 351 5.72 16.48 -19.57
C GLY A 351 6.41 16.86 -18.26
N ILE A 352 6.26 18.12 -17.81
CA ILE A 352 6.79 18.59 -16.53
C ILE A 352 6.15 17.83 -15.36
N LEU A 353 4.83 17.65 -15.37
CA LEU A 353 4.12 16.94 -14.29
C LEU A 353 4.49 15.45 -14.23
N VAL A 354 4.63 14.78 -15.37
CA VAL A 354 5.06 13.38 -15.44
C VAL A 354 6.52 13.23 -14.99
N ALA A 355 7.41 14.12 -15.44
CA ALA A 355 8.80 14.16 -15.00
C ALA A 355 8.93 14.44 -13.50
N PHE A 356 8.06 15.30 -12.95
CA PHE A 356 7.99 15.56 -11.52
C PHE A 356 7.59 14.30 -10.73
N ALA A 357 6.54 13.59 -11.18
CA ALA A 357 6.11 12.34 -10.57
C ALA A 357 7.20 11.25 -10.64
N TRP A 358 7.89 11.13 -11.78
CA TRP A 358 9.07 10.27 -11.95
C TRP A 358 10.17 10.63 -10.96
N ASN A 359 10.59 11.89 -10.95
CA ASN A 359 11.67 12.37 -10.08
C ASN A 359 11.33 12.12 -8.61
N TYR A 360 10.11 12.42 -8.18
CA TYR A 360 9.68 12.15 -6.81
C TYR A 360 9.71 10.65 -6.49
N GLY A 361 9.03 9.83 -7.30
CA GLY A 361 8.85 8.41 -7.05
C GLY A 361 10.17 7.63 -7.02
N VAL A 362 11.06 7.88 -7.99
CA VAL A 362 12.35 7.18 -8.08
C VAL A 362 13.28 7.63 -6.96
N ASN A 363 13.36 8.94 -6.66
CA ASN A 363 14.17 9.43 -5.55
C ASN A 363 13.69 8.85 -4.20
N ARG A 364 12.38 8.75 -3.99
CA ARG A 364 11.77 8.18 -2.79
C ARG A 364 12.12 6.69 -2.58
N HIS A 365 12.25 5.91 -3.65
CA HIS A 365 12.49 4.47 -3.59
C HIS A 365 13.98 4.09 -3.63
N TYR A 366 14.79 4.84 -4.36
CA TYR A 366 16.20 4.53 -4.58
C TYR A 366 17.15 5.46 -3.83
N THR A 367 16.93 6.78 -3.93
CA THR A 367 17.86 7.78 -3.38
C THR A 367 17.72 7.96 -1.88
N TRP A 368 16.49 8.00 -1.37
CA TRP A 368 16.16 8.13 0.05
C TRP A 368 15.36 6.93 0.56
N LYS A 369 15.79 5.71 0.20
CA LYS A 369 15.26 4.49 0.80
C LYS A 369 15.53 4.53 2.31
N LYS A 370 14.48 4.38 3.13
CA LYS A 370 14.65 4.14 4.57
C LYS A 370 15.35 2.79 4.71
N ILE A 371 16.54 2.78 5.31
CA ILE A 371 17.27 1.57 5.70
C ILE A 371 16.71 1.11 7.03
#